data_AF-A0A7S0NMW0-F1
#
_entry.id   AF-A0A7S0NMW0-F1
#
_cell.length_a   1.000
_cell.length_b   1.000
_cell.length_c   1.000
_cell.angle_alpha   90.00
_cell.angle_beta   90.00
_cell.angle_gamma   90.00
#
_symmetry.space_group_name_H-M   'P 1'
#
loop_
_entity.id
_entity.type
_entity.pdbx_description
1 polymer ?
#
loop_
_entity_poly.entity_id
_entity_poly.type
_entity_poly.pdbx_seq_one_letter_code
_entity_poly.pdbx_strand_id
1 'polypeptide(L)'
;MYQIECESCPHEWMLGSAATRIQKSRAKLAEYIKASKEDVVLIENCTAATASVIRAVGLRAGDTAIHLSTAYGMVKNCLSYCAAATGANVVEVKVEFSRRMAPVSRNGHPLDLVLAKTIDEAISKGSRVALVTFDYISSCPGVIMPVHTLAKVCKSRGVPCFIDGAHVLGQLKLNCFALEASGVTFFMSDAHKWLFSPKGSAILWVSRSAQTDVYPSVIGAVCSNSPATSFHPDAIRGLSDFELRFQYTGTRDYTPMIAVSDALSFRKRIGENVILGYNHGLALWAQEWLSTTWRTEILVPPECTAAMAHVRMPIQWSGAAVLLNRMLKDKYAMHVMCFALPARDHLGEAVQTHWVRPCVQLFISRNDVLAFGLAVQELAPRCDSVAKYFAKWQASSRARKQLRATCMAPVMAHKITLGFCVAPTEPVLQQENSAHELADESHVQHMSAESSDVAAVAKYSAGNLGSGPSCSVGVGFTRNSSTSAPRRVEHKDALFKPRSISNEKGVGDVRQSPNSVIDFMGTACTSLLGASV
;
A
#
# COMPACT_ATOMS: atom_id res chain seq x y z
N MET A 1 -11.32 7.00 20.92
CA MET A 1 -11.01 8.43 21.06
C MET A 1 -11.55 9.19 19.86
N TYR A 2 -10.80 9.45 18.79
CA TYR A 2 -11.25 10.36 17.71
C TYR A 2 -12.57 9.99 17.01
N GLN A 3 -12.84 8.71 16.72
CA GLN A 3 -14.14 8.32 16.14
C GLN A 3 -15.29 8.60 17.13
N ILE A 4 -15.09 8.42 18.44
CA ILE A 4 -16.09 8.77 19.47
C ILE A 4 -16.29 10.30 19.54
N GLU A 5 -15.21 11.08 19.42
CA GLU A 5 -15.29 12.54 19.33
C GLU A 5 -16.02 12.99 18.05
N CYS A 6 -15.83 12.30 16.91
CA CYS A 6 -16.55 12.51 15.66
C CYS A 6 -18.06 12.24 15.84
N GLU A 7 -18.44 11.03 16.27
CA GLU A 7 -19.85 10.66 16.40
C GLU A 7 -20.60 11.45 17.49
N SER A 8 -19.90 12.03 18.46
CA SER A 8 -20.52 12.90 19.47
C SER A 8 -20.99 14.25 18.91
N CYS A 9 -20.36 14.77 17.85
CA CYS A 9 -20.81 15.97 17.14
C CYS A 9 -20.27 16.04 15.69
N PRO A 10 -20.85 15.26 14.75
CA PRO A 10 -20.25 15.08 13.42
C PRO A 10 -20.10 16.38 12.61
N HIS A 11 -21.01 17.34 12.77
CA HIS A 11 -20.99 18.61 12.02
C HIS A 11 -19.78 19.48 12.42
N GLU A 12 -19.64 19.75 13.72
CA GLU A 12 -18.50 20.50 14.29
C GLU A 12 -17.16 19.77 14.11
N TRP A 13 -17.19 18.43 14.10
CA TRP A 13 -16.02 17.64 13.79
C TRP A 13 -15.54 17.86 12.36
N MET A 14 -16.42 17.67 11.36
CA MET A 14 -16.04 17.72 9.94
C MET A 14 -15.72 19.13 9.45
N LEU A 15 -16.40 20.16 9.95
CA LEU A 15 -16.22 21.56 9.52
C LEU A 15 -15.20 22.35 10.36
N GLY A 16 -14.71 21.79 11.46
CA GLY A 16 -13.76 22.44 12.36
C GLY A 16 -12.71 21.51 12.94
N SER A 17 -13.09 20.69 13.92
CA SER A 17 -12.13 20.00 14.80
C SER A 17 -11.19 19.04 14.05
N ALA A 18 -11.68 18.35 13.02
CA ALA A 18 -10.86 17.46 12.21
C ALA A 18 -9.77 18.23 11.44
N ALA A 19 -10.14 19.37 10.81
CA ALA A 19 -9.23 20.18 10.00
C ALA A 19 -8.07 20.77 10.82
N THR A 20 -8.37 21.37 11.97
CA THR A 20 -7.33 21.88 12.90
C THR A 20 -6.40 20.77 13.39
N ARG A 21 -6.91 19.56 13.61
CA ARG A 21 -6.11 18.39 14.04
C ARG A 21 -5.26 17.80 12.90
N ILE A 22 -5.77 17.80 11.67
CA ILE A 22 -5.00 17.48 10.45
C ILE A 22 -3.82 18.44 10.32
N GLN A 23 -4.02 19.75 10.49
CA GLN A 23 -2.95 20.74 10.41
C GLN A 23 -1.88 20.55 11.50
N LYS A 24 -2.30 20.26 12.73
CA LYS A 24 -1.37 19.93 13.83
C LYS A 24 -0.53 18.68 13.51
N SER A 25 -1.12 17.70 12.82
CA SER A 25 -0.42 16.48 12.38
C SER A 25 0.55 16.76 11.25
N ARG A 26 0.12 17.54 10.24
CA ARG A 26 0.91 18.02 9.11
C ARG A 26 2.12 18.85 9.56
N ALA A 27 1.96 19.75 10.52
CA ALA A 27 3.05 20.56 11.07
C ALA A 27 4.10 19.71 11.81
N LYS A 28 3.67 18.79 12.70
CA LYS A 28 4.58 17.83 13.37
C LYS A 28 5.31 16.93 12.37
N LEU A 29 4.62 16.51 11.31
CA LEU A 29 5.18 15.69 10.25
C LEU A 29 6.24 16.47 9.45
N ALA A 30 5.97 17.73 9.09
CA ALA A 30 6.91 18.58 8.36
C ALA A 30 8.23 18.79 9.16
N GLU A 31 8.14 18.98 10.47
CA GLU A 31 9.30 18.99 11.38
C GLU A 31 10.07 17.64 11.32
N TYR A 32 9.36 16.52 11.43
CA TYR A 32 9.94 15.17 11.42
C TYR A 32 10.68 14.83 10.11
N ILE A 33 10.15 15.26 8.96
CA ILE A 33 10.74 15.00 7.63
C ILE A 33 11.68 16.11 7.13
N LYS A 34 11.84 17.20 7.90
CA LYS A 34 12.57 18.43 7.54
C LYS A 34 12.08 19.02 6.20
N ALA A 35 10.85 19.51 6.22
CA ALA A 35 10.21 20.28 5.15
C ALA A 35 9.64 21.59 5.70
N SER A 36 9.35 22.57 4.83
CA SER A 36 8.39 23.61 5.20
C SER A 36 7.01 22.97 5.33
N LYS A 37 6.19 23.43 6.29
CA LYS A 37 4.84 22.88 6.48
C LYS A 37 3.96 23.14 5.25
N GLU A 38 4.17 24.28 4.60
CA GLU A 38 3.48 24.76 3.41
C GLU A 38 3.69 23.84 2.19
N ASP A 39 4.76 23.03 2.20
CA ASP A 39 5.10 22.13 1.10
C ASP A 39 4.58 20.71 1.30
N VAL A 40 3.93 20.42 2.44
CA VAL A 40 3.47 19.08 2.83
C VAL A 40 1.96 19.07 3.02
N VAL A 41 1.27 18.10 2.40
CA VAL A 41 -0.13 17.78 2.68
C VAL A 41 -0.30 16.34 3.14
N LEU A 42 -1.36 16.09 3.92
CA LEU A 42 -1.79 14.73 4.28
C LEU A 42 -2.78 14.21 3.25
N ILE A 43 -2.70 12.93 2.92
CA ILE A 43 -3.49 12.27 1.89
C ILE A 43 -3.73 10.81 2.27
N GLU A 44 -4.73 10.14 1.69
CA GLU A 44 -5.17 8.80 2.10
C GLU A 44 -4.10 7.70 1.90
N ASN A 45 -3.33 7.79 0.82
CA ASN A 45 -2.35 6.78 0.42
C ASN A 45 -1.47 7.33 -0.71
N CYS A 46 -0.34 6.66 -0.96
CA CYS A 46 0.52 6.93 -2.11
C CYS A 46 -0.22 6.84 -3.46
N THR A 47 -1.25 6.00 -3.62
CA THR A 47 -2.01 5.90 -4.88
C THR A 47 -2.71 7.21 -5.25
N ALA A 48 -3.36 7.85 -4.29
CA ALA A 48 -3.98 9.15 -4.48
C ALA A 48 -2.94 10.27 -4.73
N ALA A 49 -1.76 10.18 -4.10
CA ALA A 49 -0.68 11.12 -4.32
C ALA A 49 -0.13 11.02 -5.75
N THR A 50 0.10 9.79 -6.24
CA THR A 50 0.46 9.50 -7.63
C THR A 50 -0.55 10.06 -8.63
N ALA A 51 -1.85 9.82 -8.42
CA ALA A 51 -2.91 10.39 -9.27
C ALA A 51 -2.94 11.93 -9.23
N SER A 52 -2.65 12.53 -8.07
CA SER A 52 -2.56 13.98 -7.91
C SER A 52 -1.38 14.55 -8.72
N VAL A 53 -0.19 13.95 -8.59
CA VAL A 53 1.04 14.38 -9.29
C VAL A 53 0.96 14.17 -10.80
N ILE A 54 0.56 12.97 -11.27
CA ILE A 54 0.57 12.66 -12.72
C ILE A 54 -0.43 13.52 -13.49
N ARG A 55 -1.58 13.88 -12.88
CA ARG A 55 -2.51 14.86 -13.48
C ARG A 55 -1.93 16.28 -13.49
N ALA A 56 -1.27 16.70 -12.41
CA ALA A 56 -0.62 18.01 -12.31
C ALA A 56 0.52 18.22 -13.32
N VAL A 57 1.25 17.15 -13.66
CA VAL A 57 2.29 17.16 -14.71
C VAL A 57 1.72 17.52 -16.10
N GLY A 58 0.42 17.31 -16.32
CA GLY A 58 -0.28 17.75 -17.52
C GLY A 58 0.29 17.16 -18.81
N LEU A 59 0.43 15.82 -18.86
CA LEU A 59 0.93 15.09 -20.03
C LEU A 59 0.18 15.48 -21.31
N ARG A 60 0.91 15.63 -22.41
CA ARG A 60 0.42 16.04 -23.73
C ARG A 60 0.79 15.02 -24.79
N ALA A 61 0.16 15.10 -25.96
CA ALA A 61 0.54 14.28 -27.11
C ALA A 61 2.03 14.47 -27.45
N GLY A 62 2.77 13.36 -27.54
CA GLY A 62 4.21 13.38 -27.82
C GLY A 62 5.14 13.67 -26.62
N ASP A 63 4.62 13.99 -25.43
CA ASP A 63 5.43 13.99 -24.21
C ASP A 63 6.00 12.58 -23.93
N THR A 64 7.07 12.50 -23.17
CA THR A 64 7.62 11.25 -22.63
C THR A 64 7.65 11.27 -21.11
N ALA A 65 7.06 10.27 -20.47
CA ALA A 65 7.23 9.98 -19.06
C ALA A 65 8.18 8.77 -18.89
N ILE A 66 9.17 8.88 -17.99
CA ILE A 66 10.17 7.83 -17.75
C ILE A 66 9.94 7.23 -16.36
N HIS A 67 9.99 5.91 -16.24
CA HIS A 67 10.06 5.24 -14.93
C HIS A 67 11.10 4.12 -14.90
N LEU A 68 11.56 3.76 -13.71
CA LEU A 68 12.39 2.56 -13.52
C LEU A 68 11.52 1.29 -13.54
N SER A 69 12.12 0.15 -13.88
CA SER A 69 11.39 -1.14 -13.90
C SER A 69 10.99 -1.64 -12.52
N THR A 70 11.59 -1.12 -11.44
CA THR A 70 11.21 -1.40 -10.05
C THR A 70 9.93 -0.69 -9.60
N ALA A 71 9.53 0.37 -10.33
CA ALA A 71 8.44 1.25 -9.95
C ALA A 71 7.18 0.46 -9.59
N TYR A 72 6.51 0.82 -8.50
CA TYR A 72 5.37 0.04 -8.05
C TYR A 72 4.25 0.00 -9.11
N GLY A 73 3.57 -1.15 -9.24
CA GLY A 73 2.64 -1.40 -10.35
C GLY A 73 1.52 -0.37 -10.47
N MET A 74 1.09 0.22 -9.36
CA MET A 74 0.13 1.34 -9.34
C MET A 74 0.67 2.59 -10.05
N VAL A 75 1.95 2.94 -9.85
CA VAL A 75 2.59 4.10 -10.51
C VAL A 75 2.66 3.88 -12.02
N LYS A 76 3.09 2.67 -12.43
CA LYS A 76 3.10 2.27 -13.85
C LYS A 76 1.70 2.35 -14.47
N ASN A 77 0.69 1.80 -13.80
CA ASN A 77 -0.69 1.80 -14.28
C ASN A 77 -1.25 3.23 -14.41
N CYS A 78 -0.97 4.12 -13.45
CA CYS A 78 -1.42 5.50 -13.51
C CYS A 78 -0.73 6.29 -14.63
N LEU A 79 0.58 6.10 -14.84
CA LEU A 79 1.31 6.66 -15.98
C LEU A 79 0.73 6.17 -17.32
N SER A 80 0.59 4.85 -17.49
CA SER A 80 0.06 4.27 -18.73
C SER A 80 -1.37 4.73 -19.01
N TYR A 81 -2.23 4.83 -17.99
CA TYR A 81 -3.59 5.34 -18.13
C TYR A 81 -3.62 6.80 -18.61
N CYS A 82 -2.89 7.69 -17.94
CA CYS A 82 -2.84 9.09 -18.32
C CYS A 82 -2.17 9.30 -19.69
N ALA A 83 -1.10 8.56 -19.99
CA ALA A 83 -0.39 8.65 -21.26
C ALA A 83 -1.26 8.15 -22.44
N ALA A 84 -2.01 7.06 -22.26
CA ALA A 84 -2.97 6.58 -23.25
C ALA A 84 -4.10 7.59 -23.52
N ALA A 85 -4.56 8.30 -22.48
CA ALA A 85 -5.59 9.33 -22.60
C ALA A 85 -5.10 10.62 -23.32
N THR A 86 -3.79 10.91 -23.29
CA THR A 86 -3.22 12.16 -23.83
C THR A 86 -2.37 11.97 -25.08
N GLY A 87 -2.07 10.72 -25.48
CA GLY A 87 -1.14 10.42 -26.57
C GLY A 87 0.34 10.62 -26.19
N ALA A 88 0.67 10.54 -24.90
CA ALA A 88 2.06 10.58 -24.42
C ALA A 88 2.71 9.18 -24.45
N ASN A 89 4.04 9.16 -24.42
CA ASN A 89 4.86 7.95 -24.39
C ASN A 89 5.27 7.61 -22.95
N VAL A 90 5.37 6.31 -22.64
CA VAL A 90 5.95 5.82 -21.37
C VAL A 90 7.18 4.97 -21.68
N VAL A 91 8.31 5.32 -21.06
CA VAL A 91 9.61 4.65 -21.24
C VAL A 91 10.06 4.01 -19.93
N GLU A 92 10.31 2.70 -19.95
CA GLU A 92 10.82 1.97 -18.78
C GLU A 92 12.34 1.74 -18.86
N VAL A 93 13.08 2.30 -17.92
CA VAL A 93 14.51 2.01 -17.72
C VAL A 93 14.65 0.73 -16.89
N LYS A 94 15.23 -0.31 -17.49
CA LYS A 94 15.41 -1.63 -16.86
C LYS A 94 16.52 -1.61 -15.80
N VAL A 95 16.15 -1.88 -14.55
CA VAL A 95 17.04 -2.07 -13.39
C VAL A 95 17.31 -3.56 -13.17
N GLU A 96 18.57 -3.91 -12.91
CA GLU A 96 18.98 -5.22 -12.40
C GLU A 96 19.79 -5.06 -11.10
N PHE A 97 19.89 -6.16 -10.35
CA PHE A 97 20.61 -6.25 -9.08
C PHE A 97 21.70 -7.31 -9.24
N SER A 98 22.96 -6.90 -9.23
CA SER A 98 24.09 -7.84 -9.24
C SER A 98 24.45 -8.23 -7.80
N ARG A 99 25.00 -9.43 -7.61
CA ARG A 99 25.36 -10.01 -6.29
C ARG A 99 26.30 -9.16 -5.41
N ARG A 100 26.84 -8.04 -5.90
CA ARG A 100 27.83 -7.19 -5.21
C ARG A 100 27.70 -5.69 -5.51
N MET A 101 26.59 -5.23 -6.07
CA MET A 101 26.46 -3.83 -6.50
C MET A 101 25.16 -3.19 -6.06
N ALA A 102 25.24 -1.87 -5.84
CA ALA A 102 24.11 -0.96 -5.85
C ALA A 102 23.27 -1.13 -7.14
N PRO A 103 22.01 -0.68 -7.17
CA PRO A 103 21.14 -0.80 -8.34
C PRO A 103 21.80 -0.32 -9.64
N VAL A 104 21.84 -1.20 -10.65
CA VAL A 104 22.42 -0.95 -11.98
C VAL A 104 21.37 -1.13 -13.06
N SER A 105 21.66 -0.68 -14.27
CA SER A 105 20.87 -1.04 -15.45
C SER A 105 21.05 -2.51 -15.82
N ARG A 106 20.15 -3.02 -16.69
CA ARG A 106 20.21 -4.37 -17.28
C ARG A 106 21.54 -4.78 -17.92
N ASN A 107 22.35 -3.80 -18.33
CA ASN A 107 23.65 -4.05 -18.98
C ASN A 107 24.82 -3.86 -18.01
N GLY A 108 24.57 -3.74 -16.70
CA GLY A 108 25.57 -3.49 -15.67
C GLY A 108 26.05 -2.04 -15.55
N HIS A 109 25.62 -1.13 -16.43
CA HIS A 109 25.97 0.29 -16.33
C HIS A 109 25.26 0.97 -15.16
N PRO A 110 25.89 1.98 -14.50
CA PRO A 110 25.25 2.83 -13.48
C PRO A 110 23.91 3.43 -13.94
N LEU A 111 22.92 3.45 -13.04
CA LEU A 111 21.56 3.90 -13.37
C LEU A 111 21.48 5.39 -13.73
N ASP A 112 22.31 6.23 -13.12
CA ASP A 112 22.40 7.66 -13.40
C ASP A 112 22.88 7.94 -14.83
N LEU A 113 23.89 7.20 -15.31
CA LEU A 113 24.37 7.28 -16.69
C LEU A 113 23.32 6.79 -17.70
N VAL A 114 22.62 5.69 -17.39
CA VAL A 114 21.57 5.18 -18.29
C VAL A 114 20.35 6.09 -18.29
N LEU A 115 19.92 6.60 -17.14
CA LEU A 115 18.82 7.58 -17.05
C LEU A 115 19.16 8.87 -17.80
N ALA A 116 20.38 9.40 -17.62
CA ALA A 116 20.89 10.54 -18.36
C ALA A 116 20.76 10.33 -19.87
N LYS A 117 21.29 9.21 -20.37
CA LYS A 117 21.20 8.82 -21.78
C LYS A 117 19.76 8.68 -22.27
N THR A 118 18.87 8.04 -21.50
CA THR A 118 17.45 7.89 -21.89
C THR A 118 16.72 9.22 -21.98
N ILE A 119 17.01 10.18 -21.09
CA ILE A 119 16.46 11.54 -21.19
C ILE A 119 17.02 12.25 -22.44
N ASP A 120 18.34 12.18 -22.66
CA ASP A 120 19.01 12.85 -23.79
C ASP A 120 18.53 12.30 -25.15
N GLU A 121 18.32 10.99 -25.26
CA GLU A 121 17.76 10.33 -26.44
C GLU A 121 16.31 10.73 -26.72
N ALA A 122 15.49 10.94 -25.68
CA ALA A 122 14.11 11.42 -25.85
C ALA A 122 14.09 12.87 -26.32
N ILE A 123 14.90 13.74 -25.71
CA ILE A 123 15.05 15.15 -26.09
C ILE A 123 15.57 15.27 -27.54
N SER A 124 16.56 14.45 -27.92
CA SER A 124 17.13 14.44 -29.27
C SER A 124 16.15 13.98 -30.36
N LYS A 125 15.09 13.24 -29.99
CA LYS A 125 13.96 12.88 -30.87
C LYS A 125 12.87 13.97 -30.91
N GLY A 126 13.10 15.13 -30.30
CA GLY A 126 12.13 16.22 -30.20
C GLY A 126 11.05 16.03 -29.13
N SER A 127 11.13 14.98 -28.29
CA SER A 127 10.15 14.76 -27.23
C SER A 127 10.49 15.59 -25.98
N ARG A 128 9.47 16.26 -25.42
CA ARG A 128 9.58 16.80 -24.06
C ARG A 128 9.50 15.65 -23.05
N VAL A 129 10.53 15.50 -22.21
CA VAL A 129 10.46 14.59 -21.06
C VAL A 129 9.70 15.29 -19.94
N ALA A 130 8.44 14.91 -19.75
CA ALA A 130 7.49 15.59 -18.88
C ALA A 130 7.63 15.20 -17.40
N LEU A 131 8.10 13.98 -17.12
CA LEU A 131 8.33 13.46 -15.77
C LEU A 131 9.32 12.30 -15.79
N VAL A 132 10.19 12.22 -14.78
CA VAL A 132 10.93 11.00 -14.41
C VAL A 132 10.44 10.53 -13.04
N THR A 133 10.09 9.25 -12.88
CA THR A 133 9.68 8.69 -11.59
C THR A 133 10.48 7.46 -11.18
N PHE A 134 10.85 7.39 -9.90
CA PHE A 134 11.58 6.26 -9.32
C PHE A 134 11.26 6.08 -7.84
N ASP A 135 11.43 4.87 -7.34
CA ASP A 135 11.25 4.59 -5.92
C ASP A 135 12.42 5.16 -5.10
N TYR A 136 12.19 5.55 -3.85
CA TYR A 136 13.26 5.74 -2.87
C TYR A 136 13.63 4.39 -2.26
N ILE A 137 12.61 3.66 -1.80
CA ILE A 137 12.74 2.25 -1.44
C ILE A 137 11.73 1.51 -2.30
N SER A 138 12.22 0.74 -3.27
CA SER A 138 11.36 -0.07 -4.14
C SER A 138 10.58 -1.11 -3.33
N SER A 139 9.51 -1.68 -3.88
CA SER A 139 8.78 -2.74 -3.18
C SER A 139 9.38 -4.12 -3.44
N CYS A 140 9.61 -4.48 -4.71
CA CYS A 140 9.99 -5.83 -5.10
C CYS A 140 11.15 -5.82 -6.12
N PRO A 141 12.40 -6.11 -5.69
CA PRO A 141 12.84 -6.24 -4.30
C PRO A 141 12.80 -4.90 -3.54
N GLY A 142 12.94 -4.97 -2.22
CA GLY A 142 12.93 -3.84 -1.30
C GLY A 142 14.30 -3.20 -1.15
N VAL A 143 14.63 -2.22 -1.99
CA VAL A 143 16.01 -1.72 -2.15
C VAL A 143 16.04 -0.20 -2.02
N ILE A 144 16.97 0.33 -1.24
CA ILE A 144 17.25 1.76 -1.16
C ILE A 144 17.94 2.21 -2.46
N MET A 145 17.27 3.07 -3.22
CA MET A 145 17.74 3.60 -4.50
C MET A 145 18.60 4.86 -4.31
N PRO A 146 19.53 5.16 -5.24
CA PRO A 146 20.42 6.33 -5.16
C PRO A 146 19.72 7.65 -5.55
N VAL A 147 18.61 7.97 -4.87
CA VAL A 147 17.67 9.06 -5.26
C VAL A 147 18.32 10.42 -5.44
N HIS A 148 19.29 10.79 -4.60
CA HIS A 148 19.98 12.07 -4.71
C HIS A 148 20.81 12.19 -6.00
N THR A 149 21.36 11.08 -6.49
CA THR A 149 22.10 11.03 -7.77
C THR A 149 21.13 11.12 -8.94
N LEU A 150 20.05 10.33 -8.92
CA LEU A 150 19.04 10.32 -9.99
C LEU A 150 18.29 11.66 -10.10
N ALA A 151 17.95 12.29 -8.98
CA ALA A 151 17.32 13.61 -8.96
C ALA A 151 18.24 14.70 -9.55
N LYS A 152 19.56 14.65 -9.28
CA LYS A 152 20.54 15.59 -9.86
C LYS A 152 20.63 15.45 -11.39
N VAL A 153 20.54 14.22 -11.92
CA VAL A 153 20.49 13.96 -13.37
C VAL A 153 19.24 14.57 -14.02
N CYS A 154 18.10 14.52 -13.33
CA CYS A 154 16.86 15.16 -13.80
C CYS A 154 16.97 16.70 -13.73
N LYS A 155 17.48 17.23 -12.62
CA LYS A 155 17.72 18.66 -12.39
C LYS A 155 18.63 19.27 -13.44
N SER A 156 19.74 18.61 -13.78
CA SER A 156 20.70 19.11 -14.79
C SER A 156 20.12 19.15 -16.21
N ARG A 157 18.95 18.54 -16.44
CA ARG A 157 18.23 18.50 -17.72
C ARG A 157 16.90 19.28 -17.68
N GLY A 158 16.61 19.97 -16.57
CA GLY A 158 15.35 20.70 -16.38
C GLY A 158 14.11 19.82 -16.31
N VAL A 159 14.27 18.51 -16.07
CA VAL A 159 13.16 17.55 -16.02
C VAL A 159 12.68 17.40 -14.58
N PRO A 160 11.37 17.55 -14.28
CA PRO A 160 10.85 17.32 -12.94
C PRO A 160 10.91 15.83 -12.59
N CYS A 161 11.15 15.52 -11.31
CA CYS A 161 11.14 14.14 -10.84
C CYS A 161 10.22 13.90 -9.64
N PHE A 162 9.58 12.72 -9.68
CA PHE A 162 8.67 12.22 -8.67
C PHE A 162 9.26 10.99 -7.99
N ILE A 163 9.31 11.02 -6.65
CA ILE A 163 9.82 9.91 -5.86
C ILE A 163 8.67 9.17 -5.18
N ASP A 164 8.53 7.88 -5.51
CA ASP A 164 7.74 6.94 -4.73
C ASP A 164 8.52 6.57 -3.47
N GLY A 165 8.23 7.27 -2.38
CA GLY A 165 8.76 6.98 -1.07
C GLY A 165 7.84 6.12 -0.22
N ALA A 166 6.90 5.33 -0.76
CA ALA A 166 5.87 4.62 0.02
C ALA A 166 6.44 3.79 1.19
N HIS A 167 7.64 3.24 1.06
CA HIS A 167 8.32 2.48 2.10
C HIS A 167 9.26 3.30 3.02
N VAL A 168 9.44 4.61 2.80
CA VAL A 168 10.46 5.45 3.49
C VAL A 168 10.06 5.88 4.90
N LEU A 169 8.85 6.41 5.08
CA LEU A 169 8.47 7.18 6.27
C LEU A 169 8.38 6.27 7.51
N GLY A 170 9.39 6.37 8.38
CA GLY A 170 9.57 5.49 9.54
C GLY A 170 10.57 4.33 9.36
N GLN A 171 11.12 4.12 8.15
CA GLN A 171 12.30 3.26 7.89
C GLN A 171 13.62 4.03 7.74
N LEU A 172 13.58 5.26 7.25
CA LEU A 172 14.77 6.10 7.04
C LEU A 172 14.54 7.50 7.62
N LYS A 173 15.64 8.16 7.99
CA LYS A 173 15.64 9.59 8.31
C LYS A 173 15.45 10.39 7.02
N LEU A 174 14.24 10.88 6.81
CA LEU A 174 13.91 11.74 5.67
C LEU A 174 14.41 13.17 5.89
N ASN A 175 14.80 13.85 4.80
CA ASN A 175 15.14 15.26 4.79
C ASN A 175 14.67 15.88 3.46
N CYS A 176 13.47 16.44 3.43
CA CYS A 176 12.88 17.01 2.22
C CYS A 176 13.69 18.20 1.68
N PHE A 177 14.29 19.04 2.53
CA PHE A 177 15.22 20.09 2.06
C PHE A 177 16.41 19.52 1.28
N ALA A 178 16.94 18.35 1.66
CA ALA A 178 18.03 17.69 0.92
C ALA A 178 17.55 17.05 -0.40
N LEU A 179 16.30 16.58 -0.45
CA LEU A 179 15.66 16.12 -1.70
C LEU A 179 15.46 17.29 -2.66
N GLU A 180 14.90 18.41 -2.21
CA GLU A 180 14.72 19.63 -3.00
C GLU A 180 16.05 20.19 -3.53
N ALA A 181 17.08 20.28 -2.67
CA ALA A 181 18.42 20.68 -3.09
C ALA A 181 18.98 19.78 -4.21
N SER A 182 18.64 18.49 -4.19
CA SER A 182 19.02 17.51 -5.22
C SER A 182 18.17 17.60 -6.50
N GLY A 183 17.02 18.28 -6.47
CA GLY A 183 16.13 18.48 -7.63
C GLY A 183 14.84 17.67 -7.62
N VAL A 184 14.44 17.13 -6.46
CA VAL A 184 13.16 16.44 -6.32
C VAL A 184 12.01 17.45 -6.40
N THR A 185 11.05 17.18 -7.27
CA THR A 185 9.87 18.05 -7.49
C THR A 185 8.68 17.57 -6.66
N PHE A 186 8.51 16.24 -6.60
CA PHE A 186 7.41 15.60 -5.88
C PHE A 186 7.95 14.42 -5.07
N PHE A 187 7.47 14.24 -3.84
CA PHE A 187 7.77 13.07 -3.00
C PHE A 187 6.50 12.63 -2.28
N MET A 188 6.26 11.32 -2.19
CA MET A 188 5.15 10.77 -1.40
C MET A 188 5.61 9.68 -0.45
N SER A 189 4.88 9.44 0.65
CA SER A 189 5.14 8.29 1.52
C SER A 189 3.93 7.88 2.35
N ASP A 190 3.75 6.58 2.59
CA ASP A 190 2.65 6.06 3.41
C ASP A 190 3.01 6.11 4.90
N ALA A 191 2.28 6.89 5.69
CA ALA A 191 2.41 6.90 7.15
C ALA A 191 1.88 5.59 7.78
N HIS A 192 0.96 4.93 7.09
CA HIS A 192 0.33 3.70 7.56
C HIS A 192 1.15 2.41 7.38
N LYS A 193 2.38 2.51 6.85
CA LYS A 193 3.30 1.37 6.73
C LYS A 193 4.28 1.34 7.90
N TRP A 194 5.26 2.24 7.91
CA TRP A 194 6.41 2.14 8.82
C TRP A 194 6.42 3.19 9.94
N LEU A 195 5.54 4.20 9.89
CA LEU A 195 5.41 5.22 10.93
C LEU A 195 4.49 4.78 12.09
N PHE A 196 3.73 3.69 11.93
CA PHE A 196 2.65 3.23 12.83
C PHE A 196 1.40 4.11 12.86
N SER A 197 1.11 4.84 11.79
CA SER A 197 -0.19 5.53 11.65
C SER A 197 -1.29 4.55 11.16
N PRO A 198 -2.58 4.81 11.39
CA PRO A 198 -3.66 3.96 10.85
C PRO A 198 -3.73 4.02 9.32
N LYS A 199 -4.22 2.93 8.69
CA LYS A 199 -4.50 2.85 7.25
C LYS A 199 -5.40 4.01 6.79
N GLY A 200 -5.15 4.54 5.60
CA GLY A 200 -5.77 5.80 5.15
C GLY A 200 -4.95 7.04 5.50
N SER A 201 -3.65 6.90 5.80
CA SER A 201 -2.73 8.00 6.03
C SER A 201 -1.42 7.88 5.23
N ALA A 202 -1.09 8.96 4.54
CA ALA A 202 0.10 9.17 3.73
C ALA A 202 0.37 10.67 3.59
N ILE A 203 1.47 10.98 2.92
CA ILE A 203 2.00 12.34 2.79
C ILE A 203 2.32 12.61 1.32
N LEU A 204 2.11 13.84 0.88
CA LEU A 204 2.60 14.36 -0.39
C LEU A 204 3.36 15.65 -0.10
N TRP A 205 4.65 15.66 -0.46
CA TRP A 205 5.51 16.84 -0.46
C TRP A 205 5.71 17.31 -1.91
N VAL A 206 5.63 18.62 -2.13
CA VAL A 206 5.73 19.26 -3.45
C VAL A 206 6.61 20.50 -3.35
N SER A 207 7.67 20.57 -4.15
CA SER A 207 8.54 21.76 -4.23
C SER A 207 7.71 23.01 -4.56
N ARG A 208 8.03 24.16 -3.94
CA ARG A 208 7.17 25.36 -3.97
C ARG A 208 6.74 25.83 -5.37
N SER A 209 7.61 25.70 -6.36
CA SER A 209 7.35 26.06 -7.76
C SER A 209 6.35 25.18 -8.50
N ALA A 210 6.03 23.98 -7.99
CA ALA A 210 5.15 23.00 -8.63
C ALA A 210 3.77 22.88 -7.97
N GLN A 211 3.52 23.62 -6.88
CA GLN A 211 2.28 23.50 -6.08
C GLN A 211 1.02 24.00 -6.80
N THR A 212 1.15 24.96 -7.72
CA THR A 212 0.02 25.64 -8.40
C THR A 212 -0.94 24.68 -9.09
N ASP A 213 -0.42 23.62 -9.72
CA ASP A 213 -1.20 22.68 -10.53
C ASP A 213 -1.54 21.37 -9.80
N VAL A 214 -1.08 21.20 -8.55
CA VAL A 214 -1.35 19.99 -7.77
C VAL A 214 -2.71 20.09 -7.06
N TYR A 215 -3.58 19.13 -7.38
CA TYR A 215 -4.92 18.98 -6.80
C TYR A 215 -5.14 17.53 -6.34
N PRO A 216 -5.90 17.32 -5.24
CA PRO A 216 -6.21 15.99 -4.72
C PRO A 216 -6.93 15.10 -5.74
N SER A 217 -6.73 13.79 -5.61
CA SER A 217 -7.42 12.72 -6.35
C SER A 217 -8.92 13.03 -6.54
N VAL A 218 -9.60 13.31 -5.43
CA VAL A 218 -10.99 13.76 -5.32
C VAL A 218 -11.04 15.26 -5.07
N ILE A 219 -11.69 16.00 -5.96
CA ILE A 219 -11.92 17.44 -5.78
C ILE A 219 -13.00 17.65 -4.72
N GLY A 220 -12.61 18.12 -3.55
CA GLY A 220 -13.54 18.43 -2.46
C GLY A 220 -14.13 19.82 -2.57
N ALA A 221 -15.15 20.08 -1.76
CA ALA A 221 -15.87 21.36 -1.79
C ALA A 221 -14.99 22.56 -1.37
N VAL A 222 -13.91 22.34 -0.60
CA VAL A 222 -12.92 23.37 -0.27
C VAL A 222 -12.07 23.76 -1.49
N CYS A 223 -11.88 22.87 -2.47
CA CYS A 223 -11.15 23.20 -3.70
C CYS A 223 -11.88 24.20 -4.60
N SER A 224 -13.18 24.43 -4.42
CA SER A 224 -14.00 25.25 -5.32
C SER A 224 -14.22 26.69 -4.85
N ASN A 225 -13.62 27.10 -3.72
CA ASN A 225 -13.89 28.39 -3.06
C ASN A 225 -15.41 28.68 -2.86
N SER A 226 -16.23 27.63 -2.75
CA SER A 226 -17.68 27.78 -2.67
C SER A 226 -18.09 28.44 -1.35
N PRO A 227 -18.81 29.58 -1.37
CA PRO A 227 -19.32 30.21 -0.15
C PRO A 227 -20.26 29.31 0.68
N ALA A 228 -20.74 28.20 0.10
CA ALA A 228 -21.62 27.24 0.76
C ALA A 228 -20.88 26.27 1.70
N THR A 229 -19.55 26.17 1.64
CA THR A 229 -18.81 25.32 2.59
C THR A 229 -18.56 26.08 3.88
N SER A 230 -19.46 25.93 4.84
CA SER A 230 -19.39 26.56 6.17
C SER A 230 -18.30 25.98 7.08
N PHE A 231 -17.07 25.85 6.57
CA PHE A 231 -15.91 25.58 7.42
C PHE A 231 -15.72 26.71 8.42
N HIS A 232 -15.37 26.37 9.64
CA HIS A 232 -14.95 27.34 10.64
C HIS A 232 -13.77 28.15 10.07
N PRO A 233 -13.83 29.49 10.03
CA PRO A 233 -12.76 30.30 9.43
C PRO A 233 -11.38 30.01 10.03
N ASP A 234 -11.32 29.73 11.33
CA ASP A 234 -10.09 29.37 12.04
C ASP A 234 -9.52 28.00 11.65
N ALA A 235 -10.33 27.12 11.07
CA ALA A 235 -9.91 25.82 10.57
C ALA A 235 -9.29 25.89 9.16
N ILE A 236 -9.28 27.04 8.49
CA ILE A 236 -8.62 27.27 7.18
C ILE A 236 -7.71 28.51 7.15
N ARG A 237 -7.70 29.31 8.23
CA ARG A 237 -6.94 30.57 8.34
C ARG A 237 -5.44 30.34 8.17
N GLY A 238 -4.83 31.06 7.23
CA GLY A 238 -3.37 31.07 7.03
C GLY A 238 -2.80 29.84 6.34
N LEU A 239 -3.63 28.98 5.76
CA LEU A 239 -3.20 27.99 4.77
C LEU A 239 -2.92 28.67 3.42
N SER A 240 -1.91 28.18 2.69
CA SER A 240 -1.78 28.44 1.26
C SER A 240 -2.79 27.65 0.44
N ASP A 241 -3.06 28.08 -0.78
CA ASP A 241 -4.00 27.42 -1.71
C ASP A 241 -3.72 25.91 -1.88
N PHE A 242 -2.43 25.52 -1.87
CA PHE A 242 -2.03 24.12 -1.94
C PHE A 242 -2.46 23.34 -0.70
N GLU A 243 -2.17 23.84 0.51
CA GLU A 243 -2.63 23.21 1.76
C GLU A 243 -4.16 23.15 1.84
N LEU A 244 -4.83 24.23 1.42
CA LEU A 244 -6.28 24.38 1.45
C LEU A 244 -6.99 23.33 0.58
N ARG A 245 -6.52 23.08 -0.64
CA ARG A 245 -7.10 22.07 -1.55
C ARG A 245 -7.16 20.67 -0.95
N PHE A 246 -6.17 20.28 -0.14
CA PHE A 246 -6.10 18.95 0.49
C PHE A 246 -6.78 18.90 1.87
N GLN A 247 -7.25 20.03 2.40
CA GLN A 247 -7.82 20.11 3.75
C GLN A 247 -9.14 19.34 3.89
N TYR A 248 -9.94 19.26 2.82
CA TYR A 248 -11.17 18.48 2.75
C TYR A 248 -11.45 18.02 1.32
N THR A 249 -11.40 16.72 1.08
CA THR A 249 -11.52 16.10 -0.25
C THR A 249 -12.77 15.20 -0.34
N GLY A 250 -13.85 15.60 0.36
CA GLY A 250 -15.09 14.82 0.51
C GLY A 250 -15.31 14.29 1.93
N THR A 251 -16.53 13.84 2.21
CA THR A 251 -16.94 13.29 3.52
C THR A 251 -16.36 11.89 3.70
N ARG A 252 -15.53 11.68 4.73
CA ARG A 252 -14.83 10.42 5.03
C ARG A 252 -14.28 10.41 6.45
N ASP A 253 -13.82 9.26 6.92
CA ASP A 253 -13.03 9.16 8.15
C ASP A 253 -11.65 9.82 7.96
N TYR A 254 -11.44 10.95 8.63
CA TYR A 254 -10.18 11.70 8.67
C TYR A 254 -9.28 11.32 9.86
N THR A 255 -9.73 10.45 10.77
CA THR A 255 -8.97 10.06 11.96
C THR A 255 -7.61 9.41 11.67
N PRO A 256 -7.37 8.68 10.56
CA PRO A 256 -6.02 8.22 10.21
C PRO A 256 -5.02 9.36 10.03
N MET A 257 -5.42 10.46 9.38
CA MET A 257 -4.55 11.63 9.16
C MET A 257 -4.24 12.36 10.47
N ILE A 258 -5.21 12.42 11.38
CA ILE A 258 -5.04 13.01 12.72
C ILE A 258 -4.09 12.15 13.57
N ALA A 259 -4.23 10.82 13.50
CA ALA A 259 -3.42 9.87 14.25
C ALA A 259 -1.94 9.80 13.79
N VAL A 260 -1.56 10.43 12.66
CA VAL A 260 -0.15 10.67 12.32
C VAL A 260 0.57 11.42 13.45
N SER A 261 -0.10 12.37 14.11
CA SER A 261 0.49 13.10 15.24
C SER A 261 0.75 12.24 16.48
N ASP A 262 -0.05 11.19 16.70
CA ASP A 262 0.12 10.25 17.80
C ASP A 262 1.19 9.20 17.47
N ALA A 263 1.23 8.72 16.23
CA ALA A 263 2.26 7.82 15.74
C ALA A 263 3.66 8.44 15.90
N LEU A 264 3.83 9.70 15.49
CA LEU A 264 5.04 10.49 15.73
C LEU A 264 5.35 10.63 17.23
N SER A 265 4.33 10.86 18.07
CA SER A 265 4.51 11.01 19.51
C SER A 265 4.89 9.68 20.20
N PHE A 266 4.36 8.56 19.73
CA PHE A 266 4.72 7.21 20.16
C PHE A 266 6.19 6.91 19.80
N ARG A 267 6.59 7.12 18.55
CA ARG A 267 7.97 6.93 18.10
C ARG A 267 8.95 7.80 18.88
N LYS A 268 8.61 9.07 19.13
CA LYS A 268 9.43 10.00 19.93
C LYS A 268 9.68 9.52 21.37
N ARG A 269 8.73 8.78 21.98
CA ARG A 269 8.92 8.18 23.32
C ARG A 269 9.90 7.00 23.34
N ILE A 270 9.96 6.22 22.26
CA ILE A 270 10.90 5.09 22.12
C ILE A 270 12.29 5.58 21.68
N GLY A 271 12.32 6.63 20.88
CA GLY A 271 13.54 7.22 20.31
C GLY A 271 13.79 6.72 18.90
N GLU A 272 13.74 7.64 17.92
CA GLU A 272 13.79 7.33 16.49
C GLU A 272 15.03 6.50 16.11
N ASN A 273 16.22 6.84 16.64
CA ASN A 273 17.46 6.09 16.38
C ASN A 273 17.38 4.63 16.86
N VAL A 274 16.66 4.36 17.96
CA VAL A 274 16.50 3.02 18.52
C VAL A 274 15.62 2.18 17.59
N ILE A 275 14.51 2.74 17.12
CA ILE A 275 13.60 2.08 16.18
C ILE A 275 14.32 1.73 14.87
N LEU A 276 14.98 2.72 14.27
CA LEU A 276 15.68 2.55 13.00
C LEU A 276 16.85 1.55 13.13
N GLY A 277 17.65 1.67 14.20
CA GLY A 277 18.78 0.77 14.45
C GLY A 277 18.35 -0.67 14.74
N TYR A 278 17.28 -0.87 15.52
CA TYR A 278 16.73 -2.20 15.79
C TYR A 278 16.22 -2.86 14.52
N ASN A 279 15.35 -2.18 13.78
CA ASN A 279 14.73 -2.73 12.58
C ASN A 279 15.77 -3.05 11.50
N HIS A 280 16.67 -2.11 11.20
CA HIS A 280 17.73 -2.33 10.20
C HIS A 280 18.70 -3.43 10.64
N GLY A 281 19.18 -3.39 11.89
CA GLY A 281 20.09 -4.41 12.43
C GLY A 281 19.48 -5.81 12.45
N LEU A 282 18.17 -5.92 12.74
CA LEU A 282 17.44 -7.18 12.68
C LEU A 282 17.26 -7.66 11.23
N ALA A 283 17.05 -6.76 10.26
CA ALA A 283 16.94 -7.13 8.84
C ALA A 283 18.27 -7.67 8.31
N LEU A 284 19.39 -7.00 8.60
CA LEU A 284 20.73 -7.44 8.23
C LEU A 284 21.10 -8.79 8.87
N TRP A 285 20.81 -8.96 10.16
CA TRP A 285 21.04 -10.24 10.83
C TRP A 285 20.12 -11.35 10.28
N ALA A 286 18.85 -11.04 9.96
CA ALA A 286 17.92 -12.00 9.41
C ALA A 286 18.35 -12.50 8.03
N GLN A 287 18.78 -11.60 7.13
CA GLN A 287 19.23 -12.04 5.80
C GLN A 287 20.46 -12.95 5.88
N GLU A 288 21.44 -12.60 6.72
CA GLU A 288 22.67 -13.38 6.93
C GLU A 288 22.38 -14.76 7.54
N TRP A 289 21.57 -14.80 8.60
CA TRP A 289 21.25 -16.04 9.29
C TRP A 289 20.38 -16.98 8.43
N LEU A 290 19.37 -16.45 7.72
CA LEU A 290 18.52 -17.23 6.85
C LEU A 290 19.29 -17.77 5.62
N SER A 291 20.11 -16.96 4.96
CA SER A 291 20.90 -17.42 3.80
C SER A 291 21.90 -18.50 4.21
N THR A 292 22.53 -18.35 5.38
CA THR A 292 23.44 -19.36 5.95
C THR A 292 22.71 -20.66 6.27
N THR A 293 21.58 -20.56 6.97
CA THR A 293 20.78 -21.73 7.41
C THR A 293 20.22 -22.52 6.22
N TRP A 294 19.75 -21.82 5.18
CA TRP A 294 19.20 -22.44 3.97
C TRP A 294 20.26 -22.80 2.93
N ARG A 295 21.53 -22.37 3.12
CA ARG A 295 22.64 -22.50 2.16
C ARG A 295 22.30 -21.86 0.81
N THR A 296 21.68 -20.69 0.86
CA THR A 296 21.27 -19.91 -0.31
C THR A 296 22.01 -18.57 -0.33
N GLU A 297 21.40 -17.51 -0.86
CA GLU A 297 22.05 -16.23 -1.13
C GLU A 297 21.12 -15.06 -0.77
N ILE A 298 21.74 -13.91 -0.53
CA ILE A 298 21.09 -12.63 -0.27
C ILE A 298 20.95 -11.87 -1.60
N LEU A 299 19.79 -11.24 -1.84
CA LEU A 299 19.55 -10.47 -3.07
C LEU A 299 20.06 -9.03 -2.99
N VAL A 300 19.84 -8.41 -1.82
CA VAL A 300 20.03 -6.97 -1.62
C VAL A 300 21.21 -6.78 -0.69
N PRO A 301 22.27 -6.06 -1.11
CA PRO A 301 23.45 -5.91 -0.30
C PRO A 301 23.15 -5.02 0.94
N PRO A 302 23.86 -5.19 2.07
CA PRO A 302 23.57 -4.52 3.33
C PRO A 302 23.38 -3.00 3.23
N GLU A 303 24.21 -2.32 2.42
CA GLU A 303 24.19 -0.88 2.19
C GLU A 303 22.93 -0.37 1.46
N CYS A 304 22.19 -1.27 0.78
CA CYS A 304 20.92 -0.96 0.15
C CYS A 304 19.71 -1.58 0.87
N THR A 305 19.92 -2.26 2.00
CA THR A 305 18.86 -2.91 2.80
C THR A 305 18.29 -1.95 3.84
N ALA A 306 16.96 -1.79 3.87
CA ALA A 306 16.25 -1.04 4.92
C ALA A 306 15.87 -1.98 6.09
N ALA A 307 14.60 -2.04 6.48
CA ALA A 307 14.04 -3.03 7.41
C ALA A 307 13.34 -4.21 6.68
N MET A 308 13.82 -4.52 5.47
CA MET A 308 13.29 -5.57 4.60
C MET A 308 14.44 -6.46 4.14
N ALA A 309 14.57 -7.64 4.73
CA ALA A 309 15.56 -8.65 4.35
C ALA A 309 15.16 -9.29 3.01
N HIS A 310 16.13 -9.80 2.24
CA HIS A 310 15.84 -10.47 0.96
C HIS A 310 16.71 -11.71 0.75
N VAL A 311 16.10 -12.89 0.83
CA VAL A 311 16.83 -14.18 0.87
C VAL A 311 16.21 -15.16 -0.11
N ARG A 312 17.06 -15.87 -0.87
CA ARG A 312 16.62 -16.91 -1.80
C ARG A 312 16.09 -18.10 -1.01
N MET A 313 14.88 -18.56 -1.33
CA MET A 313 14.31 -19.75 -0.71
C MET A 313 15.04 -21.03 -1.20
N PRO A 314 15.18 -22.05 -0.36
CA PRO A 314 15.79 -23.34 -0.73
C PRO A 314 14.82 -24.23 -1.53
N ILE A 315 14.33 -23.72 -2.66
CA ILE A 315 13.40 -24.40 -3.57
C ILE A 315 13.79 -24.18 -5.04
N GLN A 316 13.48 -25.17 -5.87
CA GLN A 316 13.75 -25.16 -7.31
C GLN A 316 12.50 -24.85 -8.14
N TRP A 317 11.32 -25.29 -7.71
CA TRP A 317 10.11 -25.25 -8.53
C TRP A 317 9.17 -24.10 -8.14
N SER A 318 8.60 -23.40 -9.12
CA SER A 318 7.65 -22.29 -8.87
C SER A 318 6.39 -22.75 -8.15
N GLY A 319 5.89 -23.95 -8.44
CA GLY A 319 4.80 -24.58 -7.69
C GLY A 319 5.14 -24.83 -6.21
N ALA A 320 6.41 -25.05 -5.88
CA ALA A 320 6.86 -25.23 -4.51
C ALA A 320 6.83 -23.90 -3.73
N ALA A 321 7.10 -22.77 -4.39
CA ALA A 321 7.04 -21.44 -3.75
C ALA A 321 5.63 -21.10 -3.27
N VAL A 322 4.62 -21.38 -4.12
CA VAL A 322 3.20 -21.17 -3.80
C VAL A 322 2.76 -22.11 -2.68
N LEU A 323 3.12 -23.40 -2.77
CA LEU A 323 2.78 -24.40 -1.76
C LEU A 323 3.44 -24.09 -0.41
N LEU A 324 4.72 -23.71 -0.40
CA LEU A 324 5.46 -23.34 0.80
C LEU A 324 4.84 -22.12 1.49
N ASN A 325 4.53 -21.06 0.76
CA ASN A 325 3.89 -19.87 1.35
C ASN A 325 2.51 -20.21 1.95
N ARG A 326 1.74 -21.08 1.28
CA ARG A 326 0.48 -21.57 1.83
C ARG A 326 0.68 -22.43 3.08
N MET A 327 1.64 -23.34 3.10
CA MET A 327 1.91 -24.19 4.26
C MET A 327 2.46 -23.40 5.46
N LEU A 328 3.25 -22.35 5.24
CA LEU A 328 3.69 -21.42 6.29
C LEU A 328 2.50 -20.71 6.93
N LYS A 329 1.55 -20.23 6.12
CA LYS A 329 0.31 -19.62 6.60
C LYS A 329 -0.56 -20.63 7.34
N ASP A 330 -0.89 -21.75 6.71
CA ASP A 330 -1.89 -22.70 7.18
C ASP A 330 -1.40 -23.51 8.42
N LYS A 331 -0.09 -23.71 8.60
CA LYS A 331 0.47 -24.45 9.77
C LYS A 331 1.10 -23.58 10.85
N TYR A 332 1.72 -22.47 10.48
CA TYR A 332 2.54 -21.66 11.39
C TYR A 332 1.98 -20.23 11.60
N ALA A 333 0.83 -19.90 10.98
CA ALA A 333 0.28 -18.55 10.91
C ALA A 333 1.26 -17.49 10.35
N MET A 334 2.30 -17.93 9.62
CA MET A 334 3.35 -17.06 9.09
C MET A 334 2.97 -16.55 7.69
N HIS A 335 2.92 -15.22 7.53
CA HIS A 335 2.76 -14.59 6.23
C HIS A 335 4.05 -13.87 5.84
N VAL A 336 4.63 -14.27 4.70
CA VAL A 336 5.82 -13.66 4.12
C VAL A 336 5.56 -13.32 2.66
N MET A 337 6.12 -12.20 2.18
CA MET A 337 6.06 -11.87 0.76
C MET A 337 7.05 -12.73 0.00
N CYS A 338 6.55 -13.71 -0.77
CA CYS A 338 7.31 -14.47 -1.74
C CYS A 338 7.20 -13.83 -3.12
N PHE A 339 8.33 -13.74 -3.84
CA PHE A 339 8.37 -13.22 -5.21
C PHE A 339 9.41 -13.98 -6.04
N ALA A 340 9.32 -13.85 -7.36
CA ALA A 340 10.24 -14.48 -8.30
C ALA A 340 11.01 -13.41 -9.08
N LEU A 341 12.30 -13.64 -9.29
CA LEU A 341 13.14 -12.83 -10.18
C LEU A 341 13.88 -13.71 -11.19
N PRO A 342 14.06 -13.24 -12.43
CA PRO A 342 14.99 -13.85 -13.34
C PRO A 342 16.42 -13.66 -12.81
N ALA A 343 17.17 -14.75 -12.70
CA ALA A 343 18.61 -14.72 -12.53
C ALA A 343 19.27 -15.40 -13.75
N ARG A 344 20.55 -15.10 -13.99
CA ARG A 344 21.37 -15.94 -14.86
C ARG A 344 22.07 -17.00 -14.01
N ASP A 345 22.09 -18.24 -14.50
CA ASP A 345 22.94 -19.26 -13.92
C ASP A 345 24.40 -19.12 -14.37
N HIS A 346 25.23 -20.11 -14.02
CA HIS A 346 26.65 -20.15 -14.35
C HIS A 346 26.95 -20.34 -15.86
N LEU A 347 25.94 -20.72 -16.66
CA LEU A 347 26.01 -20.82 -18.12
C LEU A 347 25.42 -19.57 -18.81
N GLY A 348 24.88 -18.63 -18.03
CA GLY A 348 24.21 -17.44 -18.53
C GLY A 348 22.71 -17.61 -18.77
N GLU A 349 22.16 -18.80 -18.54
CA GLU A 349 20.76 -19.14 -18.85
C GLU A 349 19.78 -18.53 -17.84
N ALA A 350 18.60 -18.14 -18.32
CA ALA A 350 17.59 -17.45 -17.52
C ALA A 350 16.82 -18.44 -16.63
N VAL A 351 17.19 -18.50 -15.35
CA VAL A 351 16.54 -19.35 -14.35
C VAL A 351 15.64 -18.50 -13.44
N GLN A 352 14.40 -18.94 -13.24
CA GLN A 352 13.51 -18.33 -12.25
C GLN A 352 14.00 -18.66 -10.84
N THR A 353 14.28 -17.62 -10.06
CA THR A 353 14.72 -17.72 -8.67
C THR A 353 13.64 -17.19 -7.74
N HIS A 354 13.43 -17.87 -6.62
CA HIS A 354 12.35 -17.57 -5.68
C HIS A 354 12.93 -16.98 -4.40
N TRP A 355 12.37 -15.86 -3.96
CA TRP A 355 12.87 -15.02 -2.89
C TRP A 355 11.77 -14.75 -1.87
N VAL A 356 12.17 -14.61 -0.61
CA VAL A 356 11.32 -14.07 0.45
C VAL A 356 11.77 -12.66 0.81
N ARG A 357 10.81 -11.81 1.17
CA ARG A 357 11.04 -10.52 1.84
C ARG A 357 10.49 -10.52 3.27
N PRO A 358 11.25 -10.99 4.28
CA PRO A 358 10.92 -10.75 5.68
C PRO A 358 11.02 -9.24 6.00
N CYS A 359 9.86 -8.64 6.30
CA CYS A 359 9.77 -7.27 6.81
C CYS A 359 9.85 -7.30 8.34
N VAL A 360 10.87 -6.66 8.92
CA VAL A 360 11.09 -6.68 10.38
C VAL A 360 10.70 -5.35 11.01
N GLN A 361 10.24 -5.40 12.26
CA GLN A 361 9.65 -4.26 12.95
C GLN A 361 9.83 -4.42 14.46
N LEU A 362 9.57 -3.39 15.26
CA LEU A 362 9.71 -3.40 16.73
C LEU A 362 9.06 -4.59 17.47
N PHE A 363 8.03 -5.21 16.89
CA PHE A 363 7.31 -6.36 17.46
C PHE A 363 7.78 -7.72 16.91
N ILE A 364 8.80 -7.73 16.04
CA ILE A 364 9.45 -8.94 15.51
C ILE A 364 10.80 -9.08 16.21
N SER A 365 11.06 -10.25 16.78
CA SER A 365 12.31 -10.60 17.46
C SER A 365 13.19 -11.52 16.61
N ARG A 366 14.39 -11.83 17.12
CA ARG A 366 15.21 -12.90 16.53
C ARG A 366 14.51 -14.25 16.56
N ASN A 367 13.74 -14.56 17.61
CA ASN A 367 13.08 -15.86 17.76
C ASN A 367 12.02 -16.10 16.66
N ASP A 368 11.32 -15.06 16.23
CA ASP A 368 10.34 -15.13 15.13
C ASP A 368 11.03 -15.47 13.80
N VAL A 369 12.20 -14.86 13.54
CA VAL A 369 13.04 -15.16 12.36
C VAL A 369 13.63 -16.58 12.45
N LEU A 370 14.07 -17.03 13.64
CA LEU A 370 14.56 -18.40 13.85
C LEU A 370 13.44 -19.42 13.54
N ALA A 371 12.25 -19.21 14.09
CA ALA A 371 11.09 -20.07 13.87
C ALA A 371 10.70 -20.11 12.38
N PHE A 372 10.69 -18.96 11.70
CA PHE A 372 10.46 -18.88 10.25
C PHE A 372 11.52 -19.64 9.44
N GLY A 373 12.81 -19.48 9.78
CA GLY A 373 13.91 -20.17 9.12
C GLY A 373 13.80 -21.70 9.22
N LEU A 374 13.50 -22.20 10.41
CA LEU A 374 13.31 -23.62 10.68
C LEU A 374 12.06 -24.18 9.98
N ALA A 375 10.94 -23.45 10.00
CA ALA A 375 9.72 -23.85 9.30
C ALA A 375 9.93 -23.94 7.77
N VAL A 376 10.65 -23.00 7.16
CA VAL A 376 11.05 -23.09 5.75
C VAL A 376 11.96 -24.28 5.49
N GLN A 377 12.93 -24.54 6.38
CA GLN A 377 13.87 -25.66 6.24
C GLN A 377 13.18 -27.03 6.31
N GLU A 378 12.15 -27.19 7.14
CA GLU A 378 11.31 -28.40 7.21
C GLU A 378 10.39 -28.55 5.98
N LEU A 379 9.73 -27.47 5.57
CA LEU A 379 8.68 -27.52 4.55
C LEU A 379 9.21 -27.51 3.11
N ALA A 380 10.30 -26.80 2.82
CA ALA A 380 10.77 -26.58 1.45
C ALA A 380 11.06 -27.88 0.68
N PRO A 381 11.79 -28.89 1.23
CA PRO A 381 12.06 -30.15 0.51
C PRO A 381 10.78 -30.93 0.18
N ARG A 382 9.77 -30.85 1.05
CA ARG A 382 8.45 -31.48 0.85
C ARG A 382 7.71 -30.80 -0.28
N CYS A 383 7.70 -29.46 -0.29
CA CYS A 383 7.05 -28.66 -1.33
C CYS A 383 7.70 -28.89 -2.71
N ASP A 384 9.03 -28.91 -2.77
CA ASP A 384 9.79 -29.17 -4.01
C ASP A 384 9.55 -30.59 -4.54
N SER A 385 9.48 -31.59 -3.66
CA SER A 385 9.17 -32.97 -4.04
C SER A 385 7.79 -33.11 -4.68
N VAL A 386 6.77 -32.46 -4.09
CA VAL A 386 5.40 -32.42 -4.63
C VAL A 386 5.37 -31.69 -5.98
N ALA A 387 5.97 -30.49 -6.06
CA ALA A 387 5.99 -29.69 -7.29
C ALA A 387 6.71 -30.42 -8.44
N LYS A 388 7.82 -31.09 -8.16
CA LYS A 388 8.56 -31.94 -9.12
C LYS A 388 7.73 -33.11 -9.64
N TYR A 389 6.92 -33.75 -8.78
CA TYR A 389 6.02 -34.82 -9.21
C TYR A 389 4.91 -34.29 -10.13
N PHE A 390 4.26 -33.18 -9.76
CA PHE A 390 3.25 -32.53 -10.59
C PHE A 390 3.81 -32.07 -11.95
N ALA A 391 5.00 -31.47 -11.98
CA ALA A 391 5.66 -31.06 -13.23
C ALA A 391 5.94 -32.26 -14.16
N LYS A 392 6.46 -33.37 -13.62
CA LYS A 392 6.65 -34.63 -14.37
C LYS A 392 5.32 -35.16 -14.91
N TRP A 393 4.28 -35.23 -14.08
CA TRP A 393 2.96 -35.72 -14.47
C TRP A 393 2.32 -34.83 -15.57
N GLN A 394 2.46 -33.52 -15.48
CA GLN A 394 2.02 -32.59 -16.52
C GLN A 394 2.78 -32.80 -17.84
N ALA A 395 4.10 -32.98 -17.81
CA ALA A 395 4.89 -33.28 -19.01
C ALA A 395 4.45 -34.60 -19.67
N SER A 396 4.31 -35.68 -18.87
CA SER A 396 3.82 -36.98 -19.37
C SER A 396 2.38 -36.91 -19.90
N SER A 397 1.49 -36.14 -19.27
CA SER A 397 0.10 -36.00 -19.74
C SER A 397 -0.01 -35.15 -21.02
N ARG A 398 0.83 -34.13 -21.18
CA ARG A 398 0.96 -33.37 -22.45
C ARG A 398 1.49 -34.27 -23.57
N ALA A 399 2.55 -35.02 -23.34
CA ALA A 399 3.07 -35.98 -24.33
C ALA A 399 2.01 -37.02 -24.74
N ARG A 400 1.26 -37.58 -23.78
CA ARG A 400 0.13 -38.50 -24.08
C ARG A 400 -1.01 -37.83 -24.85
N LYS A 401 -1.31 -36.56 -24.59
CA LYS A 401 -2.31 -35.80 -25.37
C LYS A 401 -1.82 -35.52 -26.79
N GLN A 402 -0.54 -35.22 -26.98
CA GLN A 402 0.07 -35.00 -28.29
C GLN A 402 0.06 -36.29 -29.13
N LEU A 403 0.46 -37.42 -28.55
CA LEU A 403 0.36 -38.76 -29.14
C LEU A 403 -1.09 -39.16 -29.49
N ARG A 404 -2.08 -38.79 -28.68
CA ARG A 404 -3.50 -39.02 -29.01
C ARG A 404 -4.04 -38.09 -30.09
N ALA A 405 -3.57 -36.84 -30.16
CA ALA A 405 -3.96 -35.89 -31.20
C ALA A 405 -3.46 -36.32 -32.59
N THR A 406 -2.30 -37.00 -32.68
CA THR A 406 -1.82 -37.61 -33.92
C THR A 406 -2.57 -38.89 -34.34
N CYS A 407 -3.47 -39.43 -33.50
CA CYS A 407 -4.21 -40.67 -33.78
C CYS A 407 -5.73 -40.49 -33.85
N MET A 408 -6.27 -39.27 -33.78
CA MET A 408 -7.71 -39.03 -33.89
C MET A 408 -8.01 -37.86 -34.84
N ALA A 409 -8.73 -38.15 -35.92
CA ALA A 409 -9.38 -37.14 -36.75
C ALA A 409 -10.39 -36.33 -35.91
N PRO A 410 -10.64 -35.05 -36.24
CA PRO A 410 -11.39 -34.14 -35.37
C PRO A 410 -12.89 -34.46 -35.36
N VAL A 411 -13.36 -35.17 -34.33
CA VAL A 411 -14.77 -35.18 -33.96
C VAL A 411 -15.07 -33.89 -33.19
N MET A 412 -16.00 -33.08 -33.70
CA MET A 412 -16.44 -31.85 -33.01
C MET A 412 -17.20 -32.19 -31.71
N ALA A 413 -16.49 -32.15 -30.59
CA ALA A 413 -17.09 -32.24 -29.26
C ALA A 413 -17.44 -30.84 -28.75
N HIS A 414 -18.74 -30.54 -28.63
CA HIS A 414 -19.21 -29.33 -27.97
C HIS A 414 -18.77 -29.29 -26.51
N LYS A 415 -18.16 -28.17 -26.08
CA LYS A 415 -17.82 -27.94 -24.67
C LYS A 415 -19.09 -27.57 -23.89
N ILE A 416 -19.58 -28.48 -23.06
CA ILE A 416 -20.51 -28.16 -21.98
C ILE A 416 -19.68 -27.80 -20.74
N THR A 417 -19.81 -26.57 -20.27
CA THR A 417 -19.17 -26.10 -19.03
C THR A 417 -20.13 -26.32 -17.87
N LEU A 418 -19.87 -27.33 -17.04
CA LEU A 418 -20.52 -27.47 -15.73
C LEU A 418 -19.73 -26.68 -14.69
N GLY A 419 -20.30 -25.57 -14.23
CA GLY A 419 -19.78 -24.78 -13.12
C GLY A 419 -20.48 -25.16 -11.82
N PHE A 420 -19.70 -25.42 -10.76
CA PHE A 420 -20.22 -25.59 -9.41
C PHE A 420 -19.90 -24.32 -8.61
N CYS A 421 -20.92 -23.73 -7.99
CA CYS A 421 -20.78 -22.60 -7.09
C CYS A 421 -21.15 -23.06 -5.68
N VAL A 422 -20.30 -22.76 -4.70
CA VAL A 422 -20.58 -22.98 -3.28
C VAL A 422 -20.67 -21.62 -2.62
N ALA A 423 -21.87 -21.26 -2.16
CA ALA A 423 -22.15 -20.01 -1.46
C ALA A 423 -22.78 -20.34 -0.09
N PRO A 424 -22.40 -19.64 1.00
CA PRO A 424 -22.99 -19.83 2.32
C PRO A 424 -24.34 -19.11 2.42
N THR A 425 -25.28 -19.68 3.17
CA THR A 425 -26.62 -19.13 3.41
C THR A 425 -26.75 -18.52 4.81
N GLU A 426 -27.16 -17.25 4.89
CA GLU A 426 -27.91 -16.73 6.04
C GLU A 426 -29.41 -17.06 5.87
N PRO A 427 -30.18 -17.21 6.96
CA PRO A 427 -31.62 -17.48 6.89
C PRO A 427 -32.45 -16.18 6.81
N VAL A 428 -33.45 -16.15 5.92
CA VAL A 428 -34.54 -15.17 5.97
C VAL A 428 -35.86 -15.93 6.11
N LEU A 429 -36.67 -15.51 7.10
CA LEU A 429 -37.97 -16.09 7.43
C LEU A 429 -38.99 -15.95 6.29
N GLN A 430 -39.83 -16.97 6.10
CA GLN A 430 -41.22 -16.78 5.66
C GLN A 430 -42.18 -17.69 6.46
N GLN A 431 -42.71 -17.10 7.52
CA GLN A 431 -44.15 -16.87 7.71
C GLN A 431 -45.14 -17.94 7.19
N GLU A 432 -45.76 -18.68 8.12
CA GLU A 432 -47.16 -19.10 8.00
C GLU A 432 -48.00 -18.45 9.11
N ASN A 433 -49.28 -18.21 8.81
CA ASN A 433 -50.17 -17.40 9.64
C ASN A 433 -50.90 -18.24 10.70
N SER A 434 -51.09 -17.68 11.89
CA SER A 434 -52.27 -17.90 12.75
C SER A 434 -52.42 -16.75 13.74
N ALA A 435 -53.66 -16.42 14.11
CA ALA A 435 -54.02 -15.22 14.87
C ALA A 435 -54.26 -15.49 16.37
N HIS A 436 -54.55 -14.41 17.10
CA HIS A 436 -55.04 -14.30 18.49
C HIS A 436 -54.02 -14.17 19.65
N GLU A 437 -53.97 -12.93 20.16
CA GLU A 437 -54.27 -12.52 21.56
C GLU A 437 -53.41 -12.91 22.78
N LEU A 438 -53.12 -11.85 23.55
CA LEU A 438 -53.05 -11.74 25.03
C LEU A 438 -51.87 -12.34 25.83
N ALA A 439 -51.09 -11.40 26.36
CA ALA A 439 -50.68 -11.25 27.78
C ALA A 439 -49.71 -12.23 28.49
N ASP A 440 -48.97 -11.59 29.41
CA ASP A 440 -48.47 -12.08 30.70
C ASP A 440 -47.01 -12.57 30.86
N GLU A 441 -46.59 -12.61 32.14
CA GLU A 441 -45.22 -12.46 32.64
C GLU A 441 -44.29 -13.71 32.62
N SER A 442 -43.00 -13.43 32.86
CA SER A 442 -42.07 -14.18 33.76
C SER A 442 -40.97 -15.10 33.17
N HIS A 443 -39.74 -14.75 33.56
CA HIS A 443 -38.59 -15.55 34.05
C HIS A 443 -38.11 -16.92 33.46
N VAL A 444 -36.77 -17.04 33.53
CA VAL A 444 -35.89 -18.24 33.69
C VAL A 444 -35.05 -18.69 32.47
N GLN A 445 -33.83 -19.14 32.80
CA GLN A 445 -32.68 -19.51 31.98
C GLN A 445 -32.76 -20.98 31.47
N HIS A 446 -32.14 -21.33 30.33
CA HIS A 446 -30.83 -22.04 30.29
C HIS A 446 -30.38 -22.48 28.87
N MET A 447 -29.10 -22.84 28.80
CA MET A 447 -28.29 -23.26 27.63
C MET A 447 -28.72 -24.58 26.98
N SER A 448 -28.49 -24.74 25.66
CA SER A 448 -27.61 -25.79 25.06
C SER A 448 -27.60 -25.72 23.52
N ALA A 449 -26.89 -26.61 22.82
CA ALA A 449 -26.35 -26.36 21.47
C ALA A 449 -26.71 -27.40 20.38
N GLU A 450 -26.56 -26.93 19.14
CA GLU A 450 -26.16 -27.63 17.89
C GLU A 450 -27.11 -28.48 17.01
N SER A 451 -26.93 -28.21 15.71
CA SER A 451 -27.17 -29.03 14.50
C SER A 451 -28.57 -29.12 13.87
N SER A 452 -28.62 -28.90 12.56
CA SER A 452 -29.78 -29.09 11.67
C SER A 452 -29.33 -29.49 10.25
N ASP A 453 -30.04 -30.43 9.64
CA ASP A 453 -29.96 -30.73 8.20
C ASP A 453 -30.87 -29.80 7.38
N VAL A 454 -30.50 -29.49 6.13
CA VAL A 454 -31.29 -28.61 5.23
C VAL A 454 -31.25 -29.10 3.77
N ALA A 455 -32.40 -29.07 3.09
CA ALA A 455 -32.56 -29.26 1.65
C ALA A 455 -32.85 -27.93 0.91
N ALA A 456 -32.61 -27.86 -0.41
CA ALA A 456 -32.38 -26.61 -1.15
C ALA A 456 -33.46 -26.21 -2.20
N VAL A 457 -33.53 -24.91 -2.54
CA VAL A 457 -34.19 -24.33 -3.75
C VAL A 457 -33.40 -23.11 -4.27
N ALA A 458 -33.46 -22.81 -5.58
CA ALA A 458 -32.63 -21.81 -6.29
C ALA A 458 -33.42 -20.66 -6.99
N LYS A 459 -32.72 -19.63 -7.53
CA LYS A 459 -33.32 -18.62 -8.44
C LYS A 459 -32.34 -18.00 -9.46
N TYR A 460 -32.91 -17.46 -10.55
CA TYR A 460 -32.27 -17.01 -11.81
C TYR A 460 -31.88 -15.52 -11.83
N SER A 461 -31.13 -15.11 -12.87
CA SER A 461 -30.78 -13.71 -13.21
C SER A 461 -30.99 -13.43 -14.71
N ALA A 462 -31.27 -12.18 -15.09
CA ALA A 462 -31.49 -11.76 -16.49
C ALA A 462 -31.08 -10.30 -16.80
N GLY A 463 -30.25 -10.14 -17.84
CA GLY A 463 -30.46 -9.20 -18.96
C GLY A 463 -30.38 -7.67 -18.77
N ASN A 464 -29.37 -7.06 -19.40
CA ASN A 464 -29.35 -5.63 -19.78
C ASN A 464 -30.40 -5.28 -20.87
N LEU A 465 -30.87 -4.02 -20.92
CA LEU A 465 -31.13 -3.22 -22.15
C LEU A 465 -31.73 -1.82 -21.84
N GLY A 466 -31.38 -0.78 -22.62
CA GLY A 466 -32.31 0.33 -22.95
C GLY A 466 -32.09 1.75 -22.39
N SER A 467 -31.63 2.66 -23.26
CA SER A 467 -31.94 4.12 -23.42
C SER A 467 -32.88 4.88 -22.45
N GLY A 468 -32.52 6.14 -22.11
CA GLY A 468 -33.37 7.16 -21.43
C GLY A 468 -34.38 7.89 -22.34
N PRO A 469 -34.80 9.18 -22.11
CA PRO A 469 -34.31 10.18 -21.13
C PRO A 469 -35.39 11.03 -20.39
N SER A 470 -34.93 12.08 -19.67
CA SER A 470 -35.57 13.40 -19.40
C SER A 470 -36.41 13.69 -18.12
N CYS A 471 -36.21 14.92 -17.61
CA CYS A 471 -37.07 15.77 -16.75
C CYS A 471 -37.46 15.31 -15.31
N SER A 472 -37.73 16.17 -14.34
CA SER A 472 -37.37 17.59 -14.10
C SER A 472 -37.83 18.07 -12.71
N VAL A 473 -37.02 18.90 -12.02
CA VAL A 473 -37.40 19.97 -11.05
C VAL A 473 -38.39 19.65 -9.91
N GLY A 474 -37.96 19.87 -8.66
CA GLY A 474 -38.81 19.78 -7.45
C GLY A 474 -38.23 20.54 -6.26
N VAL A 475 -38.10 21.86 -6.43
CA VAL A 475 -37.75 22.85 -5.40
C VAL A 475 -38.68 22.76 -4.19
N GLY A 476 -38.12 22.81 -2.97
CA GLY A 476 -38.86 22.93 -1.71
C GLY A 476 -38.13 23.82 -0.71
N PHE A 477 -38.38 25.13 -0.77
CA PHE A 477 -37.91 26.09 0.24
C PHE A 477 -38.81 26.08 1.48
N THR A 478 -38.22 26.02 2.66
CA THR A 478 -38.77 26.66 3.87
C THR A 478 -37.64 27.33 4.66
N ARG A 479 -37.93 28.50 5.24
CA ARG A 479 -36.97 29.41 5.89
C ARG A 479 -37.63 29.99 7.14
N ASN A 480 -36.81 30.53 8.05
CA ASN A 480 -37.16 31.23 9.30
C ASN A 480 -37.60 30.29 10.45
N SER A 481 -37.44 30.58 11.74
CA SER A 481 -36.52 31.45 12.53
C SER A 481 -36.77 31.09 14.03
N SER A 482 -36.20 31.68 15.10
CA SER A 482 -35.21 32.73 15.37
C SER A 482 -34.87 32.69 16.89
N THR A 483 -33.67 33.12 17.31
CA THR A 483 -33.33 33.60 18.69
C THR A 483 -33.47 32.59 19.86
N SER A 484 -32.76 32.65 20.99
CA SER A 484 -31.79 33.61 21.56
C SER A 484 -30.90 32.91 22.61
N ALA A 485 -29.71 33.47 22.88
CA ALA A 485 -28.95 33.21 24.12
C ALA A 485 -29.28 34.32 25.16
N PRO A 486 -28.95 34.17 26.46
CA PRO A 486 -27.62 34.66 26.89
C PRO A 486 -26.94 34.00 28.13
N ARG A 487 -25.59 34.06 28.11
CA ARG A 487 -24.64 34.38 29.22
C ARG A 487 -24.38 33.41 30.40
N ARG A 488 -23.09 33.00 30.45
CA ARG A 488 -22.09 33.16 31.55
C ARG A 488 -22.50 32.91 33.01
N VAL A 489 -21.74 32.03 33.69
CA VAL A 489 -20.90 32.36 34.87
C VAL A 489 -19.57 31.58 34.77
N GLU A 490 -18.46 32.19 35.17
CA GLU A 490 -17.14 31.57 35.34
C GLU A 490 -16.97 31.06 36.77
N HIS A 491 -16.20 30.00 37.02
CA HIS A 491 -15.29 29.99 38.18
C HIS A 491 -14.09 29.04 37.97
N LYS A 492 -12.99 29.34 38.67
CA LYS A 492 -11.64 28.83 38.41
C LYS A 492 -11.15 27.82 39.47
N ASP A 493 -10.02 27.22 39.09
CA ASP A 493 -8.81 26.97 39.90
C ASP A 493 -8.49 25.59 40.50
N ALA A 494 -7.19 25.29 40.35
CA ALA A 494 -6.29 24.41 41.12
C ALA A 494 -6.64 22.91 41.27
N LEU A 495 -5.88 21.99 40.64
CA LEU A 495 -4.53 21.54 41.02
C LEU A 495 -4.43 20.93 42.42
N PHE A 496 -4.23 19.61 42.51
CA PHE A 496 -3.01 19.02 43.10
C PHE A 496 -2.90 17.50 42.82
N LYS A 497 -1.66 17.06 42.61
CA LYS A 497 -1.12 15.69 42.58
C LYS A 497 0.33 15.81 43.12
N PRO A 498 1.08 14.73 43.41
CA PRO A 498 0.70 13.32 43.62
C PRO A 498 1.29 12.74 44.94
N ARG A 499 1.16 11.43 45.19
CA ARG A 499 2.24 10.64 45.80
C ARG A 499 2.20 9.17 45.40
N SER A 500 3.39 8.56 45.44
CA SER A 500 3.76 7.21 45.03
C SER A 500 3.63 6.17 46.14
N ILE A 501 3.61 4.88 45.79
CA ILE A 501 4.33 3.79 46.49
C ILE A 501 4.49 2.59 45.53
N SER A 502 5.54 1.79 45.76
CA SER A 502 5.98 0.63 44.98
C SER A 502 5.63 -0.70 45.66
N ASN A 503 5.44 -1.80 44.89
CA ASN A 503 6.37 -2.95 44.90
C ASN A 503 5.96 -4.16 44.03
N GLU A 504 7.00 -4.75 43.44
CA GLU A 504 7.30 -6.17 43.14
C GLU A 504 6.27 -7.22 42.66
N LYS A 505 6.60 -7.77 41.47
CA LYS A 505 6.74 -9.20 41.10
C LYS A 505 5.58 -10.19 41.32
N GLY A 506 5.08 -10.69 40.19
CA GLY A 506 4.53 -12.04 40.03
C GLY A 506 4.86 -12.56 38.63
N VAL A 507 5.36 -13.80 38.50
CA VAL A 507 5.73 -14.42 37.22
C VAL A 507 4.64 -15.39 36.78
N GLY A 508 4.35 -15.41 35.47
CA GLY A 508 3.76 -16.57 34.81
C GLY A 508 2.31 -16.43 34.37
N ASP A 509 2.10 -15.93 33.15
CA ASP A 509 1.09 -16.49 32.24
C ASP A 509 1.54 -16.26 30.79
N VAL A 510 1.74 -17.34 30.02
CA VAL A 510 2.19 -17.26 28.62
C VAL A 510 0.98 -17.03 27.73
N ARG A 511 0.48 -15.80 27.74
CA ARG A 511 -0.57 -15.40 26.80
C ARG A 511 0.02 -15.30 25.40
N GLN A 512 -0.50 -16.14 24.51
CA GLN A 512 -0.24 -16.09 23.08
C GLN A 512 -0.45 -14.65 22.57
N SER A 513 0.54 -14.11 21.89
CA SER A 513 0.45 -12.80 21.25
C SER A 513 -0.52 -12.90 20.06
N PRO A 514 -1.61 -12.10 20.01
CA PRO A 514 -2.48 -12.03 18.84
C PRO A 514 -1.82 -11.16 17.74
N ASN A 515 -0.74 -11.68 17.15
CA ASN A 515 -0.06 -11.16 15.96
C ASN A 515 -0.21 -12.20 14.83
N SER A 516 -0.39 -11.87 13.56
CA SER A 516 0.00 -10.62 12.88
C SER A 516 -0.92 -10.26 11.70
N VAL A 517 -1.01 -8.96 11.42
CA VAL A 517 -1.94 -8.27 10.50
C VAL A 517 -1.15 -7.07 9.96
N ILE A 518 -1.06 -6.69 8.69
CA ILE A 518 -1.60 -7.17 7.40
C ILE A 518 -0.58 -6.73 6.32
N ASP A 519 -0.36 -7.52 5.26
CA ASP A 519 0.11 -6.99 3.97
C ASP A 519 -0.89 -7.45 2.89
N PHE A 520 -1.85 -6.56 2.56
CA PHE A 520 -2.93 -6.80 1.60
C PHE A 520 -2.69 -5.97 0.33
N MET A 521 -1.52 -6.13 -0.29
CA MET A 521 -1.34 -5.80 -1.71
C MET A 521 -0.57 -6.91 -2.41
N GLY A 522 -1.27 -8.02 -2.68
CA GLY A 522 -0.76 -9.06 -3.56
C GLY A 522 -0.59 -8.50 -4.98
N THR A 523 0.65 -8.44 -5.46
CA THR A 523 0.94 -8.13 -6.87
C THR A 523 0.35 -9.23 -7.75
N ALA A 524 -0.60 -8.87 -8.60
CA ALA A 524 -1.07 -9.76 -9.66
C ALA A 524 0.11 -10.09 -10.59
N CYS A 525 0.46 -11.37 -10.71
CA CYS A 525 1.40 -11.82 -11.74
C CYS A 525 0.78 -11.55 -13.12
N THR A 526 1.33 -10.60 -13.87
CA THR A 526 1.03 -10.42 -15.29
C THR A 526 1.43 -11.68 -16.05
N SER A 527 0.43 -12.38 -16.59
CA SER A 527 0.63 -13.55 -17.43
C SER A 527 1.25 -13.16 -18.77
N LEU A 528 2.50 -13.57 -19.01
CA LEU A 528 3.09 -13.55 -20.34
C LEU A 528 2.49 -14.67 -21.19
N LEU A 529 1.42 -14.35 -21.92
CA LEU A 529 0.93 -15.12 -23.05
C LEU A 529 0.79 -14.20 -24.26
N GLY A 530 1.85 -14.15 -25.07
CA GLY A 530 1.87 -13.51 -26.38
C GLY A 530 2.52 -14.48 -27.36
N ALA A 531 1.71 -15.31 -28.01
CA ALA A 531 2.13 -16.25 -29.05
C ALA A 531 1.06 -16.31 -30.14
N SER A 532 1.30 -15.55 -31.21
CA SER A 532 0.57 -15.51 -32.48
C SER A 532 1.43 -14.66 -33.42
N VAL A 533 1.79 -15.06 -34.63
CA VAL A 533 1.43 -16.25 -35.44
C VAL A 533 2.73 -16.94 -35.88
#